data_AF-A0A7W5ZR73-F1
#
_entry.id   AF-A0A7W5ZR73-F1
#
_cell.length_a   1.000
_cell.length_b   1.000
_cell.length_c   1.000
_cell.angle_alpha   90.00
_cell.angle_beta   90.00
_cell.angle_gamma   90.00
#
_symmetry.space_group_name_H-M   'P 1'
#
loop_
_entity.id
_entity.type
_entity.pdbx_description
1 polymer ?
#
loop_
_entity_poly.entity_id
_entity_poly.type
_entity_poly.pdbx_seq_one_letter_code
_entity_poly.pdbx_strand_id
1 'polypeptide(L)'
;MKELEEQFKNMYLLNRDERLDLIRKLETLKPEFFKAFTPKWWWWRRCTVKVLVVTDGGLNFGTGVVGLSEFLTAFNQLQATTWNNYQITLGHRSSSPPSLNPLVVNQISSFNFQTSVNLNDFDQVWLFGINSGSGLSQSELPVVEAYMNGGGGLFATGDHGNLGSALCGNIPRVKDMRYWADTPAGASNDANEVSMSGRRRNDTNRPRLGDATSLFFDNQSDNIPQTIAVRTFGSGMPHPLLSISTNIRASGIIDIMPDHPHEGECKPETSFTINNVTVPTQIIATSFVMGGSTTGGGSGKALTDPHCFPSIAVWDGRLANVGRVVVDSTWHHFVNVNLNGVGSQGGMGFTPNDRPGQQSGLATADFNIIRQYFMNISLWMSRRKSWLCWRRFLWIELLRDSQLIEASLNNPVEKLENISLADLSSIGSLAEEILSSKLNPSLAREFLVESLETTNPNVASMLNVWKPKSKEQQKGYYQPWLNLDLILYTSIGAGFIALRDDKSISGEELNEKDLDRVTEIFTKGMAFGFDKSIENLSSNLKNFASEARLKL
;
A
#
# COMPACT_ATOMS: atom_id res chain seq x y z
N MET A 1 8.40 15.48 37.27
CA MET A 1 9.20 15.81 36.05
C MET A 1 10.63 15.35 36.21
N LYS A 2 11.49 15.99 37.04
CA LYS A 2 12.89 15.55 37.25
C LYS A 2 13.03 14.10 37.71
N GLU A 3 12.19 13.64 38.63
CA GLU A 3 12.19 12.25 39.11
C GLU A 3 11.77 11.25 38.02
N LEU A 4 10.82 11.63 37.16
CA LEU A 4 10.32 10.79 36.06
C LEU A 4 11.37 10.66 34.94
N GLU A 5 12.08 11.76 34.65
CA GLU A 5 13.20 11.81 33.71
C GLU A 5 14.39 10.98 34.21
N GLU A 6 14.68 11.04 35.52
CA GLU A 6 15.73 10.24 36.15
C GLU A 6 15.37 8.75 36.18
N GLN A 7 14.10 8.40 36.44
CA GLN A 7 13.60 7.03 36.33
C GLN A 7 13.69 6.51 34.89
N PHE A 8 13.39 7.34 33.89
CA PHE A 8 13.53 6.98 32.49
C PHE A 8 15.01 6.77 32.09
N LYS A 9 15.91 7.68 32.48
CA LYS A 9 17.36 7.52 32.25
C LYS A 9 17.92 6.25 32.86
N ASN A 10 17.35 5.82 33.99
CA ASN A 10 17.75 4.64 34.72
C ASN A 10 16.79 3.45 34.51
N MET A 11 15.98 3.45 33.45
CA MET A 11 14.94 2.44 33.21
C MET A 11 15.51 1.02 33.07
N TYR A 12 16.78 0.90 32.70
CA TYR A 12 17.49 -0.37 32.64
C TYR A 12 17.75 -1.03 34.00
N LEU A 13 17.73 -0.26 35.09
CA LEU A 13 17.83 -0.76 36.45
C LEU A 13 16.48 -1.29 36.97
N LEU A 14 15.40 -1.08 36.21
CA LEU A 14 14.06 -1.46 36.56
C LEU A 14 13.75 -2.88 36.06
N ASN A 15 13.07 -3.67 36.88
CA ASN A 15 12.56 -4.95 36.46
C ASN A 15 11.43 -4.78 35.41
N ARG A 16 11.01 -5.88 34.77
CA ARG A 16 10.04 -5.82 33.66
C ARG A 16 8.73 -5.13 34.04
N ASP A 17 8.19 -5.40 35.22
CA ASP A 17 6.89 -4.87 35.63
C ASP A 17 7.00 -3.38 35.99
N GLU A 18 8.11 -2.97 36.60
CA GLU A 18 8.46 -1.56 36.85
C GLU A 18 8.65 -0.78 35.55
N ARG A 19 9.28 -1.38 34.52
CA ARG A 19 9.39 -0.79 33.19
C ARG A 19 8.02 -0.59 32.55
N LEU A 20 7.15 -1.59 32.60
CA LEU A 20 5.79 -1.50 32.05
C LEU A 20 4.90 -0.49 32.79
N ASP A 21 5.09 -0.30 34.10
CA ASP A 21 4.41 0.73 34.88
C ASP A 21 4.94 2.14 34.56
N LEU A 22 6.26 2.28 34.43
CA LEU A 22 6.88 3.53 33.99
C LEU A 22 6.41 3.90 32.58
N ILE A 23 6.41 2.96 31.63
CA ILE A 23 5.90 3.18 30.26
C ILE A 23 4.45 3.68 30.29
N ARG A 24 3.55 3.01 31.04
CA ARG A 24 2.14 3.45 31.19
C ARG A 24 2.02 4.85 31.78
N LYS A 25 2.84 5.20 32.78
CA LYS A 25 2.90 6.55 33.36
C LYS A 25 3.37 7.58 32.35
N LEU A 26 4.39 7.25 31.55
CA LEU A 26 4.93 8.13 30.50
C LEU A 26 3.91 8.36 29.38
N GLU A 27 3.21 7.32 28.94
CA GLU A 27 2.11 7.41 27.97
C GLU A 27 0.96 8.30 28.45
N THR A 28 0.64 8.21 29.75
CA THR A 28 -0.43 9.01 30.36
C THR A 28 -0.01 10.46 30.56
N LEU A 29 1.20 10.69 31.09
CA LEU A 29 1.66 12.02 31.49
C LEU A 29 2.19 12.85 30.30
N LYS A 30 2.64 12.20 29.22
CA LYS A 30 3.27 12.83 28.04
C LYS A 30 4.16 14.03 28.38
N PRO A 31 5.14 13.86 29.29
CA PRO A 31 6.00 14.96 29.72
C PRO A 31 6.79 15.52 28.53
N GLU A 32 7.32 16.75 28.64
CA GLU A 32 8.02 17.47 27.55
C GLU A 32 9.04 16.62 26.76
N PHE A 33 9.81 15.77 27.45
CA PHE A 33 10.82 14.89 26.84
C PHE A 33 10.25 13.64 26.14
N PHE A 34 8.93 13.41 26.26
CA PHE A 34 8.13 12.38 25.58
C PHE A 34 7.14 12.96 24.59
N LYS A 35 7.13 14.27 24.38
CA LYS A 35 6.32 14.86 23.32
C LYS A 35 6.83 14.32 21.99
N ALA A 36 5.90 13.84 21.17
CA ALA A 36 6.19 13.42 19.81
C ALA A 36 7.07 14.48 19.13
N PHE A 37 8.08 14.04 18.40
CA PHE A 37 8.97 14.92 17.68
C PHE A 37 8.15 15.79 16.72
N THR A 38 7.89 17.02 17.14
CA THR A 38 7.32 18.06 16.30
C THR A 38 8.44 19.05 16.00
N PRO A 39 8.84 19.23 14.74
CA PRO A 39 9.82 20.23 14.38
C PRO A 39 9.43 21.59 14.95
N LYS A 40 10.29 22.20 15.77
CA LYS A 40 10.02 23.49 16.42
C LYS A 40 9.89 24.65 15.42
N TRP A 41 10.22 24.44 14.15
CA TRP A 41 10.35 25.50 13.14
C TRP A 41 9.51 25.22 11.89
N TRP A 42 8.80 26.26 11.42
CA TRP A 42 7.87 26.25 10.29
C TRP A 42 8.48 26.09 8.90
N TRP A 43 9.82 26.08 8.78
CA TRP A 43 10.54 25.91 7.50
C TRP A 43 10.86 24.44 7.15
N TRP A 44 10.52 23.47 8.01
CA TRP A 44 10.77 22.06 7.74
C TRP A 44 9.91 21.58 6.58
N ARG A 45 10.56 21.28 5.45
CA ARG A 45 9.87 20.83 4.25
C ARG A 45 9.48 19.37 4.41
N ARG A 46 8.20 19.13 4.71
CA ARG A 46 7.56 17.83 4.52
C ARG A 46 7.90 17.28 3.13
N CYS A 47 7.96 15.96 2.99
CA CYS A 47 8.18 15.34 1.70
C CYS A 47 6.99 15.61 0.79
N THR A 48 7.16 16.49 -0.19
CA THR A 48 6.07 16.79 -1.12
C THR A 48 5.84 15.60 -2.04
N VAL A 49 4.60 15.13 -2.10
CA VAL A 49 4.15 14.10 -3.03
C VAL A 49 3.13 14.72 -3.96
N LYS A 50 3.49 14.86 -5.23
CA LYS A 50 2.60 15.43 -6.26
C LYS A 50 1.77 14.31 -6.89
N VAL A 51 0.46 14.43 -6.79
CA VAL A 51 -0.49 13.43 -7.27
C VAL A 51 -1.31 14.03 -8.41
N LEU A 52 -1.40 13.31 -9.53
CA LEU A 52 -2.33 13.60 -10.60
C LEU A 52 -3.45 12.55 -10.57
N VAL A 53 -4.70 12.97 -10.45
CA VAL A 53 -5.88 12.10 -10.61
C VAL A 53 -6.60 12.51 -11.89
N VAL A 54 -6.77 11.57 -12.81
CA VAL A 54 -7.40 11.79 -14.11
C VAL A 54 -8.67 10.97 -14.24
N THR A 55 -9.76 11.62 -14.61
CA THR A 55 -11.03 10.95 -14.97
C THR A 55 -11.50 11.34 -16.36
N ASP A 56 -12.42 10.55 -16.90
CA ASP A 56 -13.14 10.86 -18.14
C ASP A 56 -14.65 10.56 -18.03
N GLY A 57 -15.39 10.92 -19.08
CA GLY A 57 -16.82 10.62 -19.18
C GLY A 57 -17.63 11.24 -18.04
N GLY A 58 -18.42 10.40 -17.35
CA GLY A 58 -19.24 10.80 -16.21
C GLY A 58 -18.51 10.79 -14.86
N LEU A 59 -17.37 10.08 -14.76
CA LEU A 59 -16.58 10.01 -13.52
C LEU A 59 -15.97 11.37 -13.22
N ASN A 60 -16.10 11.84 -11.99
CA ASN A 60 -15.67 13.20 -11.64
C ASN A 60 -15.18 13.30 -10.18
N PHE A 61 -14.79 14.50 -9.77
CA PHE A 61 -14.21 14.76 -8.45
C PHE A 61 -15.21 15.30 -7.41
N GLY A 62 -16.49 15.37 -7.78
CA GLY A 62 -17.56 15.91 -6.95
C GLY A 62 -18.16 14.89 -5.99
N THR A 63 -19.23 15.31 -5.33
CA THR A 63 -19.98 14.51 -4.32
C THR A 63 -21.11 13.67 -4.91
N GLY A 64 -21.22 13.61 -6.23
CA GLY A 64 -22.27 12.83 -6.92
C GLY A 64 -22.00 11.31 -6.90
N VAL A 65 -22.92 10.56 -7.50
CA VAL A 65 -22.96 9.07 -7.53
C VAL A 65 -21.62 8.45 -7.96
N VAL A 66 -21.14 8.86 -9.13
CA VAL A 66 -19.84 8.43 -9.71
C VAL A 66 -18.70 9.42 -9.39
N GLY A 67 -18.84 10.18 -8.31
CA GLY A 67 -17.83 11.10 -7.82
C GLY A 67 -16.76 10.39 -7.00
N LEU A 68 -15.55 10.97 -6.95
CA LEU A 68 -14.39 10.45 -6.21
C LEU A 68 -14.10 11.24 -4.92
N SER A 69 -15.03 12.07 -4.44
CA SER A 69 -14.78 12.93 -3.27
C SER A 69 -14.43 12.16 -2.01
N GLU A 70 -15.07 11.01 -1.77
CA GLU A 70 -14.81 10.17 -0.59
C GLU A 70 -13.42 9.52 -0.67
N PHE A 71 -13.05 8.97 -1.83
CA PHE A 71 -11.69 8.48 -2.10
C PHE A 71 -10.62 9.55 -1.83
N LEU A 72 -10.84 10.79 -2.29
CA LEU A 72 -9.87 11.87 -2.12
C LEU A 72 -9.60 12.19 -0.63
N THR A 73 -10.50 11.83 0.29
CA THR A 73 -10.27 12.00 1.74
C THR A 73 -9.12 11.15 2.26
N ALA A 74 -8.75 10.06 1.57
CA ALA A 74 -7.60 9.23 1.93
C ALA A 74 -6.28 10.03 1.94
N PHE A 75 -6.14 11.01 1.04
CA PHE A 75 -4.97 11.90 1.02
C PHE A 75 -4.95 12.87 2.21
N ASN A 76 -6.13 13.30 2.70
CA ASN A 76 -6.21 14.09 3.93
C ASN A 76 -5.70 13.26 5.11
N GLN A 77 -6.13 12.00 5.20
CA GLN A 77 -5.68 11.08 6.23
C GLN A 77 -4.17 10.81 6.10
N LEU A 78 -3.66 10.58 4.90
CA LEU A 78 -2.21 10.41 4.66
C LEU A 78 -1.42 11.64 5.10
N GLN A 79 -1.85 12.85 4.75
CA GLN A 79 -1.17 14.08 5.16
C GLN A 79 -1.24 14.31 6.68
N ALA A 80 -2.31 13.86 7.33
CA ALA A 80 -2.47 13.94 8.78
C ALA A 80 -1.61 12.91 9.53
N THR A 81 -1.39 11.72 8.95
CA THR A 81 -0.74 10.58 9.62
C THR A 81 0.70 10.32 9.17
N THR A 82 1.17 11.03 8.14
CA THR A 82 2.53 10.85 7.59
C THR A 82 3.27 12.19 7.49
N TRP A 83 4.57 12.11 7.23
CA TRP A 83 5.44 13.28 6.97
C TRP A 83 5.37 13.79 5.53
N ASN A 84 4.40 13.31 4.76
CA ASN A 84 4.19 13.74 3.39
C ASN A 84 3.27 14.96 3.33
N ASN A 85 3.56 15.84 2.39
CA ASN A 85 2.69 16.95 2.00
C ASN A 85 2.12 16.65 0.61
N TYR A 86 0.85 16.29 0.55
CA TYR A 86 0.22 15.89 -0.70
C TYR A 86 -0.28 17.13 -1.44
N GLN A 87 0.06 17.20 -2.73
CA GLN A 87 -0.42 18.24 -3.63
C GLN A 87 -1.17 17.56 -4.78
N ILE A 88 -2.49 17.72 -4.81
CA ILE A 88 -3.35 17.01 -5.75
C ILE A 88 -3.68 17.93 -6.93
N THR A 89 -3.36 17.47 -8.13
CA THR A 89 -3.88 18.04 -9.38
C THR A 89 -4.93 17.10 -9.94
N LEU A 90 -6.07 17.66 -10.33
CA LEU A 90 -7.18 16.92 -10.90
C LEU A 90 -7.27 17.22 -12.40
N GLY A 91 -7.35 16.20 -13.24
CA GLY A 91 -7.51 16.34 -14.69
C GLY A 91 -8.79 15.66 -15.17
N HIS A 92 -9.68 16.38 -15.84
CA HIS A 92 -10.85 15.78 -16.49
C HIS A 92 -10.70 15.84 -18.00
N ARG A 93 -10.95 14.74 -18.73
CA ARG A 93 -10.86 14.72 -20.21
C ARG A 93 -11.85 15.65 -20.92
N SER A 94 -12.85 16.14 -20.21
CA SER A 94 -13.83 17.16 -20.65
C SER A 94 -13.97 18.27 -19.61
N SER A 95 -15.01 18.27 -18.78
CA SER A 95 -15.19 19.22 -17.69
C SER A 95 -15.62 18.47 -16.43
N SER A 96 -15.15 18.91 -15.27
CA SER A 96 -15.58 18.38 -13.97
C SER A 96 -16.11 19.51 -13.10
N PRO A 97 -17.11 19.25 -12.21
CA PRO A 97 -17.38 20.14 -11.09
C PRO A 97 -16.11 20.36 -10.24
N PRO A 98 -16.01 21.49 -9.52
CA PRO A 98 -14.90 21.75 -8.62
C PRO A 98 -14.87 20.71 -7.49
N SER A 99 -13.67 20.23 -7.16
CA SER A 99 -13.46 19.43 -5.96
C SER A 99 -13.49 20.31 -4.71
N LEU A 100 -14.07 19.78 -3.63
CA LEU A 100 -14.08 20.42 -2.30
C LEU A 100 -12.89 19.99 -1.44
N ASN A 101 -12.01 19.13 -1.96
CA ASN A 101 -10.90 18.60 -1.18
C ASN A 101 -9.81 19.69 -0.99
N PRO A 102 -9.38 19.97 0.26
CA PRO A 102 -8.46 21.08 0.56
C PRO A 102 -7.02 20.85 0.08
N LEU A 103 -6.65 19.63 -0.31
CA LEU A 103 -5.33 19.31 -0.84
C LEU A 103 -5.24 19.47 -2.36
N VAL A 104 -6.36 19.80 -3.01
CA VAL A 104 -6.41 20.08 -4.45
C VAL A 104 -5.83 21.46 -4.70
N VAL A 105 -4.69 21.48 -5.39
CA VAL A 105 -3.97 22.71 -5.75
C VAL A 105 -4.28 23.18 -7.16
N ASN A 106 -4.81 22.31 -8.02
CA ASN A 106 -5.18 22.64 -9.38
C ASN A 106 -6.23 21.66 -9.94
N GLN A 107 -7.10 22.15 -10.83
CA GLN A 107 -8.06 21.35 -11.56
C GLN A 107 -8.11 21.79 -13.03
N ILE A 108 -7.87 20.84 -13.94
CA ILE A 108 -7.69 21.07 -15.36
C ILE A 108 -8.82 20.40 -16.14
N SER A 109 -9.63 21.19 -16.83
CA SER A 109 -10.60 20.73 -17.82
C SER A 109 -9.92 20.48 -19.17
N SER A 110 -10.51 19.61 -19.99
CA SER A 110 -10.01 19.16 -21.29
C SER A 110 -8.58 18.64 -21.19
N PHE A 111 -8.30 17.91 -20.10
CA PHE A 111 -6.97 17.43 -19.75
C PHE A 111 -6.40 16.55 -20.87
N ASN A 112 -5.17 16.84 -21.26
CA ASN A 112 -4.38 16.12 -22.25
C ASN A 112 -2.98 15.86 -21.71
N PHE A 113 -2.52 14.61 -21.76
CA PHE A 113 -1.23 14.22 -21.15
C PHE A 113 -0.02 14.90 -21.81
N GLN A 114 -0.14 15.28 -23.08
CA GLN A 114 0.94 15.94 -23.83
C GLN A 114 1.00 17.44 -23.52
N THR A 115 -0.13 18.12 -23.36
CA THR A 115 -0.18 19.60 -23.36
C THR A 115 -0.60 20.23 -22.05
N SER A 116 -1.32 19.52 -21.18
CA SER A 116 -1.84 20.11 -19.93
C SER A 116 -0.80 20.26 -18.85
N VAL A 117 0.12 19.29 -18.73
CA VAL A 117 1.15 19.23 -17.68
C VAL A 117 2.41 18.53 -18.15
N ASN A 118 3.52 18.76 -17.46
CA ASN A 118 4.68 17.86 -17.54
C ASN A 118 4.46 16.68 -16.58
N LEU A 119 4.22 15.49 -17.12
CA LEU A 119 3.88 14.31 -16.30
C LEU A 119 5.03 13.92 -15.34
N ASN A 120 6.28 14.26 -15.66
CA ASN A 120 7.44 13.97 -14.81
C ASN A 120 7.50 14.80 -13.52
N ASP A 121 6.70 15.85 -13.41
CA ASP A 121 6.57 16.62 -12.17
C ASP A 121 5.77 15.87 -11.11
N PHE A 122 5.02 14.84 -11.49
CA PHE A 122 4.18 14.05 -10.59
C PHE A 122 4.90 12.81 -10.08
N ASP A 123 4.66 12.47 -8.82
CA ASP A 123 5.14 11.24 -8.20
C ASP A 123 4.18 10.07 -8.44
N GLN A 124 2.88 10.37 -8.59
CA GLN A 124 1.82 9.40 -8.78
C GLN A 124 0.82 9.89 -9.83
N VAL A 125 0.35 8.97 -10.67
CA VAL A 125 -0.77 9.20 -11.60
C VAL A 125 -1.84 8.14 -11.36
N TRP A 126 -3.08 8.58 -11.18
CA TRP A 126 -4.25 7.73 -10.95
C TRP A 126 -5.25 7.92 -12.07
N LEU A 127 -5.63 6.83 -12.76
CA LEU A 127 -6.52 6.86 -13.91
C LEU A 127 -7.82 6.12 -13.62
N PHE A 128 -8.92 6.87 -13.62
CA PHE A 128 -10.27 6.32 -13.50
C PHE A 128 -11.02 6.52 -14.82
N GLY A 129 -11.03 5.49 -15.66
CA GLY A 129 -11.67 5.55 -16.97
C GLY A 129 -13.07 4.93 -16.95
N ILE A 130 -14.04 5.61 -17.58
CA ILE A 130 -15.37 5.08 -17.89
C ILE A 130 -15.64 5.05 -19.39
N ASN A 131 -15.12 6.00 -20.17
CA ASN A 131 -15.39 6.01 -21.61
C ASN A 131 -14.75 4.80 -22.30
N SER A 132 -15.47 4.29 -23.29
CA SER A 132 -14.98 3.26 -24.20
C SER A 132 -14.33 3.89 -25.44
N GLY A 133 -13.23 3.32 -25.91
CA GLY A 133 -12.54 3.86 -27.09
C GLY A 133 -11.23 3.15 -27.40
N SER A 134 -10.51 3.66 -28.40
CA SER A 134 -9.24 3.08 -28.89
C SER A 134 -8.03 3.33 -27.98
N GLY A 135 -8.24 3.91 -26.79
CA GLY A 135 -7.18 4.36 -25.89
C GLY A 135 -6.64 5.75 -26.21
N LEU A 136 -5.54 6.10 -25.54
CA LEU A 136 -4.85 7.38 -25.68
C LEU A 136 -4.37 7.60 -27.11
N SER A 137 -4.32 8.87 -27.51
CA SER A 137 -3.80 9.26 -28.82
C SER A 137 -2.30 8.95 -28.96
N GLN A 138 -1.82 8.89 -30.21
CA GLN A 138 -0.40 8.64 -30.53
C GLN A 138 0.56 9.70 -29.96
N SER A 139 0.05 10.89 -29.61
CA SER A 139 0.86 11.95 -29.03
C SER A 139 0.88 11.94 -27.50
N GLU A 140 -0.11 11.31 -26.85
CA GLU A 140 -0.21 11.18 -25.40
C GLU A 140 0.43 9.89 -24.88
N LEU A 141 0.26 8.78 -25.61
CA LEU A 141 0.73 7.46 -25.19
C LEU A 141 2.25 7.43 -24.88
N PRO A 142 3.14 8.01 -25.71
CA PRO A 142 4.57 8.05 -25.41
C PRO A 142 4.90 8.88 -24.17
N VAL A 143 4.09 9.88 -23.82
CA VAL A 143 4.30 10.71 -22.61
C VAL A 143 4.05 9.90 -21.35
N VAL A 144 2.96 9.11 -21.33
CA VAL A 144 2.64 8.21 -20.21
C VAL A 144 3.67 7.09 -20.11
N GLU A 145 4.09 6.50 -21.24
CA GLU A 145 5.14 5.49 -21.24
C GLU A 145 6.48 6.03 -20.70
N ALA A 146 6.90 7.22 -21.14
CA ALA A 146 8.11 7.87 -20.65
C ALA A 146 8.03 8.18 -19.15
N TYR A 147 6.87 8.62 -18.65
CA TYR A 147 6.63 8.83 -17.22
C TYR A 147 6.82 7.54 -16.40
N MET A 148 6.20 6.45 -16.84
CA MET A 148 6.31 5.15 -16.18
C MET A 148 7.75 4.64 -16.20
N ASN A 149 8.43 4.73 -17.36
CA ASN A 149 9.84 4.34 -17.50
C ASN A 149 10.78 5.26 -16.70
N GLY A 150 10.37 6.51 -16.45
CA GLY A 150 11.07 7.47 -15.60
C GLY A 150 10.85 7.28 -14.09
N GLY A 151 10.25 6.17 -13.66
CA GLY A 151 10.04 5.85 -12.25
C GLY A 151 8.70 6.31 -11.67
N GLY A 152 7.84 6.96 -12.45
CA GLY A 152 6.52 7.43 -12.02
C GLY A 152 5.52 6.27 -11.84
N GLY A 153 4.85 6.22 -10.70
CA GLY A 153 3.91 5.15 -10.42
C GLY A 153 2.50 5.40 -10.97
N LEU A 154 1.87 4.36 -11.50
CA LEU A 154 0.58 4.44 -12.20
C LEU A 154 -0.48 3.51 -11.62
N PHE A 155 -1.63 4.07 -11.23
CA PHE A 155 -2.85 3.33 -10.93
C PHE A 155 -3.80 3.46 -12.11
N ALA A 156 -4.44 2.36 -12.52
CA ALA A 156 -5.45 2.38 -13.57
C ALA A 156 -6.61 1.44 -13.25
N THR A 157 -7.82 1.89 -13.52
CA THR A 157 -9.03 1.07 -13.41
C THR A 157 -10.02 1.39 -14.55
N GLY A 158 -10.96 0.48 -14.76
CA GLY A 158 -12.06 0.56 -15.72
C GLY A 158 -13.30 -0.07 -15.10
N ASP A 159 -14.22 -0.59 -15.92
CA ASP A 159 -15.26 -1.49 -15.43
C ASP A 159 -15.65 -2.52 -16.52
N HIS A 160 -16.76 -3.24 -16.38
CA HIS A 160 -17.20 -4.26 -17.34
C HIS A 160 -17.10 -3.86 -18.82
N GLY A 161 -17.05 -4.87 -19.67
CA GLY A 161 -16.94 -4.76 -21.11
C GLY A 161 -15.70 -3.95 -21.49
N ASN A 162 -15.93 -2.81 -22.14
CA ASN A 162 -14.89 -1.91 -22.62
C ASN A 162 -14.81 -0.58 -21.84
N LEU A 163 -15.48 -0.46 -20.69
CA LEU A 163 -15.43 0.76 -19.89
C LEU A 163 -14.00 1.05 -19.40
N GLY A 164 -13.57 2.29 -19.62
CA GLY A 164 -12.22 2.78 -19.33
C GLY A 164 -11.18 2.52 -20.41
N SER A 165 -11.52 1.80 -21.50
CA SER A 165 -10.59 1.54 -22.61
C SER A 165 -10.09 2.81 -23.30
N ALA A 166 -10.88 3.90 -23.32
CA ALA A 166 -10.46 5.17 -23.92
C ALA A 166 -9.30 5.84 -23.18
N LEU A 167 -9.26 5.72 -21.84
CA LEU A 167 -8.21 6.34 -21.01
C LEU A 167 -7.03 5.38 -20.76
N CYS A 168 -7.31 4.09 -20.55
CA CYS A 168 -6.33 3.14 -20.02
C CYS A 168 -5.97 2.01 -20.99
N GLY A 169 -6.82 1.72 -21.98
CA GLY A 169 -6.83 0.44 -22.69
C GLY A 169 -5.63 0.13 -23.59
N ASN A 170 -4.84 1.15 -23.96
CA ASN A 170 -3.63 0.98 -24.77
C ASN A 170 -2.32 1.34 -24.04
N ILE A 171 -2.39 1.72 -22.76
CA ILE A 171 -1.19 2.07 -21.97
C ILE A 171 -0.29 0.82 -21.81
N PRO A 172 1.02 0.91 -22.11
CA PRO A 172 1.95 -0.21 -21.93
C PRO A 172 1.91 -0.79 -20.52
N ARG A 173 2.02 -2.11 -20.41
CA ARG A 173 1.85 -2.91 -19.17
C ARG A 173 0.41 -2.95 -18.65
N VAL A 174 -0.27 -1.80 -18.51
CA VAL A 174 -1.67 -1.71 -18.06
C VAL A 174 -2.62 -2.47 -18.96
N LYS A 175 -2.48 -2.32 -20.29
CA LYS A 175 -3.30 -3.03 -21.29
C LYS A 175 -3.22 -4.56 -21.17
N ASP A 176 -2.12 -5.07 -20.62
CA ASP A 176 -1.81 -6.49 -20.49
C ASP A 176 -2.10 -7.03 -19.08
N MET A 177 -2.50 -6.16 -18.14
CA MET A 177 -2.84 -6.52 -16.76
C MET A 177 -4.35 -6.62 -16.51
N ARG A 178 -5.20 -6.08 -17.38
CA ARG A 178 -6.67 -6.11 -17.27
C ARG A 178 -7.33 -6.29 -18.64
N TYR A 179 -8.51 -6.90 -18.66
CA TYR A 179 -9.34 -6.94 -19.86
C TYR A 179 -10.04 -5.59 -20.05
N TRP A 180 -9.79 -4.94 -21.19
CA TRP A 180 -10.34 -3.63 -21.56
C TRP A 180 -11.42 -3.76 -22.66
N ALA A 181 -11.96 -4.97 -22.80
CA ALA A 181 -13.02 -5.36 -23.70
C ALA A 181 -13.63 -6.66 -23.17
N ASP A 182 -14.77 -7.05 -23.74
CA ASP A 182 -15.40 -8.35 -23.53
C ASP A 182 -14.38 -9.50 -23.60
N THR A 183 -14.45 -10.42 -22.65
CA THR A 183 -13.50 -11.54 -22.53
C THR A 183 -14.22 -12.87 -22.28
N PRO A 184 -13.91 -13.93 -23.06
CA PRO A 184 -12.99 -13.94 -24.19
C PRO A 184 -13.51 -13.10 -25.36
N ALA A 185 -12.61 -12.62 -26.21
CA ALA A 185 -12.96 -11.72 -27.32
C ALA A 185 -13.98 -12.39 -28.27
N GLY A 186 -15.03 -11.66 -28.63
CA GLY A 186 -16.11 -12.18 -29.49
C GLY A 186 -17.01 -13.23 -28.82
N ALA A 187 -16.91 -13.42 -27.51
CA ALA A 187 -17.81 -14.28 -26.77
C ALA A 187 -19.26 -13.79 -26.86
N SER A 188 -20.19 -14.73 -26.97
CA SER A 188 -21.58 -14.48 -26.62
C SER A 188 -21.67 -14.06 -25.15
N ASN A 189 -22.72 -13.33 -24.77
CA ASN A 189 -22.91 -12.87 -23.39
C ASN A 189 -22.71 -13.98 -22.35
N ASP A 190 -23.19 -15.20 -22.61
CA ASP A 190 -23.09 -16.32 -21.66
C ASP A 190 -21.69 -16.90 -21.44
N ALA A 191 -20.71 -16.55 -22.28
CA ALA A 191 -19.30 -16.92 -22.07
C ALA A 191 -18.43 -15.71 -21.72
N ASN A 192 -19.00 -14.50 -21.74
CA ASN A 192 -18.27 -13.25 -21.51
C ASN A 192 -18.26 -12.90 -20.01
N GLU A 193 -17.08 -13.02 -19.41
CA GLU A 193 -16.83 -12.85 -17.97
C GLU A 193 -17.00 -11.39 -17.52
N VAL A 194 -16.76 -10.43 -18.42
CA VAL A 194 -16.95 -9.00 -18.14
C VAL A 194 -18.20 -8.44 -18.83
N SER A 195 -19.19 -9.28 -19.17
CA SER A 195 -20.43 -8.80 -19.79
C SER A 195 -21.35 -8.05 -18.81
N MET A 196 -22.28 -7.27 -19.35
CA MET A 196 -23.33 -6.61 -18.55
C MET A 196 -24.48 -7.53 -18.12
N SER A 197 -24.75 -8.60 -18.88
CA SER A 197 -26.01 -9.34 -18.78
C SER A 197 -25.88 -10.86 -18.80
N GLY A 198 -24.71 -11.38 -19.18
CA GLY A 198 -24.48 -12.81 -19.30
C GLY A 198 -24.44 -13.54 -17.96
N ARG A 199 -24.50 -14.87 -18.03
CA ARG A 199 -24.37 -15.78 -16.87
C ARG A 199 -23.00 -15.70 -16.20
N ARG A 200 -21.97 -15.37 -16.97
CA ARG A 200 -20.58 -15.28 -16.51
C ARG A 200 -20.18 -13.88 -16.05
N ARG A 201 -21.10 -12.90 -16.01
CA ARG A 201 -20.75 -11.56 -15.53
C ARG A 201 -20.19 -11.59 -14.10
N ASN A 202 -19.23 -10.72 -13.85
CA ASN A 202 -18.59 -10.54 -12.54
C ASN A 202 -19.48 -9.78 -11.55
N ASP A 203 -20.54 -10.41 -11.05
CA ASP A 203 -21.46 -9.81 -10.07
C ASP A 203 -21.04 -10.09 -8.64
N THR A 204 -20.53 -9.06 -7.95
CA THR A 204 -20.00 -9.21 -6.59
C THR A 204 -20.97 -8.79 -5.51
N ASN A 205 -22.16 -8.27 -5.87
CA ASN A 205 -23.15 -7.80 -4.91
C ASN A 205 -23.49 -8.88 -3.89
N ARG A 206 -23.52 -8.49 -2.62
CA ARG A 206 -23.87 -9.39 -1.52
C ARG A 206 -25.35 -9.29 -1.15
N PRO A 207 -26.02 -10.43 -0.90
CA PRO A 207 -27.36 -10.40 -0.34
C PRO A 207 -27.26 -9.97 1.13
N ARG A 208 -28.33 -9.34 1.62
CA ARG A 208 -28.51 -9.16 3.06
C ARG A 208 -28.53 -10.49 3.80
N LEU A 209 -28.20 -10.46 5.09
CA LEU A 209 -28.37 -11.61 5.97
C LEU A 209 -29.80 -12.14 5.92
N GLY A 210 -29.94 -13.46 5.70
CA GLY A 210 -31.23 -14.13 5.58
C GLY A 210 -31.83 -14.14 4.17
N ASP A 211 -31.15 -13.58 3.17
CA ASP A 211 -31.53 -13.66 1.76
C ASP A 211 -30.55 -14.57 1.00
N ALA A 212 -31.07 -15.35 0.04
CA ALA A 212 -30.31 -16.35 -0.69
C ALA A 212 -29.70 -15.80 -1.99
N THR A 213 -30.18 -14.66 -2.48
CA THR A 213 -29.80 -14.11 -3.79
C THR A 213 -29.70 -12.59 -3.75
N SER A 214 -28.69 -12.03 -4.41
CA SER A 214 -28.64 -10.59 -4.67
C SER A 214 -29.50 -10.27 -5.89
N LEU A 215 -30.70 -9.72 -5.65
CA LEU A 215 -31.67 -9.45 -6.73
C LEU A 215 -31.68 -7.98 -7.18
N PHE A 216 -31.21 -7.09 -6.30
CA PHE A 216 -31.34 -5.65 -6.45
C PHE A 216 -30.01 -5.03 -6.86
N PHE A 217 -30.07 -4.13 -7.84
CA PHE A 217 -28.90 -3.40 -8.33
C PHE A 217 -28.33 -2.48 -7.24
N ASP A 218 -29.21 -1.92 -6.41
CA ASP A 218 -28.90 -0.91 -5.38
C ASP A 218 -28.13 -1.47 -4.18
N ASN A 219 -27.99 -2.79 -4.05
CA ASN A 219 -27.16 -3.39 -3.01
C ASN A 219 -25.71 -2.88 -3.07
N GLN A 220 -25.23 -2.46 -4.24
CA GLN A 220 -23.91 -1.83 -4.38
C GLN A 220 -23.70 -0.56 -3.51
N SER A 221 -24.77 -0.01 -2.94
CA SER A 221 -24.80 1.21 -2.14
C SER A 221 -25.21 0.98 -0.68
N ASP A 222 -25.29 -0.29 -0.27
CA ASP A 222 -25.57 -0.69 1.10
C ASP A 222 -24.27 -0.76 1.93
N ASN A 223 -24.34 -1.41 3.09
CA ASN A 223 -23.23 -1.52 4.03
C ASN A 223 -22.55 -2.91 4.03
N ILE A 224 -22.80 -3.74 3.02
CA ILE A 224 -22.34 -5.13 2.93
C ILE A 224 -21.28 -5.24 1.83
N PRO A 225 -19.98 -5.15 2.16
CA PRO A 225 -18.93 -5.30 1.16
C PRO A 225 -18.83 -6.74 0.65
N GLN A 226 -18.20 -6.92 -0.52
CA GLN A 226 -17.76 -8.24 -0.96
C GLN A 226 -16.53 -8.68 -0.17
N THR A 227 -16.40 -9.99 0.05
CA THR A 227 -15.15 -10.61 0.49
C THR A 227 -14.26 -10.96 -0.70
N ILE A 228 -12.95 -10.77 -0.53
CA ILE A 228 -11.92 -11.13 -1.51
C ILE A 228 -10.96 -12.15 -0.92
N ALA A 229 -10.49 -13.09 -1.75
CA ALA A 229 -9.40 -13.97 -1.38
C ALA A 229 -8.07 -13.24 -1.62
N VAL A 230 -7.36 -12.96 -0.54
CA VAL A 230 -6.07 -12.27 -0.56
C VAL A 230 -4.94 -13.28 -0.71
N ARG A 231 -4.05 -13.03 -1.66
CA ARG A 231 -2.82 -13.81 -1.79
C ARG A 231 -1.86 -13.45 -0.67
N THR A 232 -1.35 -14.46 0.01
CA THR A 232 -0.31 -14.32 1.03
C THR A 232 1.05 -14.81 0.54
N PHE A 233 2.10 -14.29 1.16
CA PHE A 233 3.50 -14.47 0.79
C PHE A 233 4.32 -14.86 2.02
N GLY A 234 5.42 -15.58 1.81
CA GLY A 234 6.31 -15.99 2.90
C GLY A 234 5.57 -16.80 3.97
N SER A 235 5.58 -16.30 5.21
CA SER A 235 4.93 -16.88 6.38
C SER A 235 3.43 -16.52 6.52
N GLY A 236 2.81 -15.93 5.50
CA GLY A 236 1.38 -15.58 5.50
C GLY A 236 1.08 -14.08 5.41
N MET A 237 2.06 -13.23 5.04
CA MET A 237 1.84 -11.79 4.89
C MET A 237 1.09 -11.47 3.60
N PRO A 238 0.08 -10.58 3.60
CA PRO A 238 -0.53 -10.09 2.36
C PRO A 238 0.46 -9.21 1.57
N HIS A 239 0.11 -8.83 0.35
CA HIS A 239 0.82 -7.74 -0.35
C HIS A 239 0.67 -6.41 0.43
N PRO A 240 1.64 -5.48 0.43
CA PRO A 240 1.54 -4.20 1.15
C PRO A 240 0.25 -3.40 0.89
N LEU A 241 -0.32 -3.53 -0.31
CA LEU A 241 -1.60 -2.91 -0.67
C LEU A 241 -2.77 -3.42 0.17
N LEU A 242 -2.77 -4.71 0.51
CA LEU A 242 -3.85 -5.40 1.21
C LEU A 242 -3.49 -5.70 2.66
N SER A 243 -2.57 -4.93 3.24
CA SER A 243 -2.18 -5.05 4.64
C SER A 243 -2.76 -3.91 5.46
N ILE A 244 -3.16 -4.21 6.69
CA ILE A 244 -3.73 -3.24 7.62
C ILE A 244 -3.17 -3.48 9.02
N SER A 245 -3.14 -2.43 9.85
CA SER A 245 -2.75 -2.55 11.25
C SER A 245 -3.60 -3.61 11.96
N THR A 246 -2.93 -4.47 12.73
CA THR A 246 -3.59 -5.53 13.52
C THR A 246 -4.51 -4.96 14.60
N ASN A 247 -4.34 -3.68 14.96
CA ASN A 247 -5.22 -2.95 15.86
C ASN A 247 -6.56 -2.59 15.22
N ILE A 248 -6.61 -2.45 13.88
CA ILE A 248 -7.85 -2.21 13.13
C ILE A 248 -8.50 -3.55 12.77
N ARG A 249 -7.70 -4.51 12.32
CA ARG A 249 -8.18 -5.85 11.95
C ARG A 249 -7.15 -6.90 12.34
N ALA A 250 -7.52 -7.80 13.26
CA ALA A 250 -6.60 -8.77 13.86
C ALA A 250 -5.85 -9.66 12.85
N SER A 251 -6.45 -9.93 11.68
CA SER A 251 -5.80 -10.69 10.60
C SER A 251 -4.62 -9.94 9.95
N GLY A 252 -4.56 -8.61 10.09
CA GLY A 252 -3.60 -7.76 9.38
C GLY A 252 -3.84 -7.66 7.87
N ILE A 253 -4.99 -8.15 7.39
CA ILE A 253 -5.35 -8.31 5.97
C ILE A 253 -6.60 -7.50 5.62
N ILE A 254 -6.54 -6.74 4.54
CA ILE A 254 -7.70 -6.13 3.88
C ILE A 254 -8.33 -7.20 2.97
N ASP A 255 -9.40 -7.82 3.44
CA ASP A 255 -10.09 -8.97 2.82
C ASP A 255 -11.50 -8.63 2.33
N ILE A 256 -11.81 -7.34 2.25
CA ILE A 256 -13.08 -6.82 1.74
C ILE A 256 -12.84 -5.70 0.72
N MET A 257 -13.76 -5.57 -0.23
CA MET A 257 -13.87 -4.45 -1.16
C MET A 257 -15.34 -4.04 -1.28
N PRO A 258 -15.65 -2.80 -1.72
CA PRO A 258 -17.01 -2.47 -2.12
C PRO A 258 -17.50 -3.45 -3.19
N ASP A 259 -18.78 -3.78 -3.17
CA ASP A 259 -19.38 -4.67 -4.17
C ASP A 259 -20.05 -3.87 -5.29
N HIS A 260 -20.20 -4.51 -6.45
CA HIS A 260 -20.91 -3.97 -7.61
C HIS A 260 -21.34 -5.11 -8.54
N PRO A 261 -22.51 -5.06 -9.19
CA PRO A 261 -22.81 -6.00 -10.25
C PRO A 261 -21.89 -5.79 -11.45
N HIS A 262 -21.54 -6.82 -12.22
CA HIS A 262 -20.77 -6.69 -13.46
C HIS A 262 -19.50 -5.80 -13.36
N GLU A 263 -18.49 -6.30 -12.63
CA GLU A 263 -17.15 -5.74 -12.64
C GLU A 263 -16.34 -6.14 -13.89
N GLY A 264 -15.19 -5.48 -14.07
CA GLY A 264 -14.16 -5.97 -14.98
C GLY A 264 -13.36 -7.15 -14.42
N GLU A 265 -12.23 -7.46 -15.06
CA GLU A 265 -11.36 -8.56 -14.64
C GLU A 265 -9.88 -8.28 -14.97
N CYS A 266 -9.00 -8.57 -14.02
CA CYS A 266 -7.56 -8.56 -14.25
C CYS A 266 -7.12 -9.80 -15.05
N LYS A 267 -6.16 -9.63 -15.96
CA LYS A 267 -5.62 -10.73 -16.78
C LYS A 267 -4.75 -11.68 -15.95
N PRO A 268 -4.60 -12.95 -16.37
CA PRO A 268 -3.62 -13.85 -15.79
C PRO A 268 -2.22 -13.24 -15.71
N GLU A 269 -1.43 -13.68 -14.72
CA GLU A 269 -0.08 -13.17 -14.51
C GLU A 269 0.79 -13.30 -15.77
N THR A 270 1.49 -12.23 -16.10
CA THR A 270 2.39 -12.13 -17.25
C THR A 270 3.74 -11.58 -16.78
N SER A 271 4.64 -11.21 -17.69
CA SER A 271 5.91 -10.58 -17.34
C SER A 271 6.33 -9.53 -18.34
N PHE A 272 7.00 -8.51 -17.84
CA PHE A 272 7.60 -7.47 -18.66
C PHE A 272 9.11 -7.46 -18.47
N THR A 273 9.85 -7.32 -19.56
CA THR A 273 11.31 -7.23 -19.53
C THR A 273 11.72 -5.80 -19.83
N ILE A 274 12.32 -5.13 -18.85
CA ILE A 274 12.77 -3.73 -18.94
C ILE A 274 14.15 -3.66 -18.30
N ASN A 275 15.09 -2.93 -18.90
CA ASN A 275 16.46 -2.81 -18.40
C ASN A 275 17.14 -4.17 -18.15
N ASN A 276 16.87 -5.17 -19.01
CA ASN A 276 17.33 -6.56 -18.88
C ASN A 276 16.86 -7.30 -17.61
N VAL A 277 15.83 -6.79 -16.94
CA VAL A 277 15.19 -7.45 -15.79
C VAL A 277 13.77 -7.84 -16.18
N THR A 278 13.46 -9.13 -16.10
CA THR A 278 12.10 -9.65 -16.28
C THR A 278 11.40 -9.64 -14.93
N VAL A 279 10.31 -8.87 -14.82
CA VAL A 279 9.50 -8.77 -13.61
C VAL A 279 8.08 -9.24 -13.94
N PRO A 280 7.56 -10.29 -13.28
CA PRO A 280 6.20 -10.74 -13.50
C PRO A 280 5.20 -9.83 -12.78
N THR A 281 3.98 -9.78 -13.31
CA THR A 281 2.83 -9.21 -12.62
C THR A 281 2.35 -10.18 -11.54
N GLN A 282 1.62 -9.68 -10.55
CA GLN A 282 1.08 -10.50 -9.47
C GLN A 282 -0.40 -10.20 -9.29
N ILE A 283 -1.23 -11.24 -9.27
CA ILE A 283 -2.58 -11.16 -8.76
C ILE A 283 -2.51 -11.24 -7.24
N ILE A 284 -3.01 -10.20 -6.56
CA ILE A 284 -2.96 -10.10 -5.09
C ILE A 284 -4.34 -10.25 -4.45
N ALA A 285 -5.42 -10.12 -5.22
CA ALA A 285 -6.79 -10.39 -4.79
C ALA A 285 -7.57 -11.14 -5.86
N THR A 286 -8.48 -12.00 -5.41
CA THR A 286 -9.46 -12.72 -6.22
C THR A 286 -10.85 -12.47 -5.64
N SER A 287 -11.78 -12.00 -6.46
CA SER A 287 -13.18 -11.78 -6.07
C SER A 287 -14.04 -12.99 -6.43
N PHE A 288 -15.25 -13.05 -5.87
CA PHE A 288 -16.15 -14.19 -5.99
C PHE A 288 -17.56 -13.75 -6.40
N VAL A 289 -18.09 -14.42 -7.42
CA VAL A 289 -19.47 -14.31 -7.87
C VAL A 289 -20.30 -15.44 -7.29
N MET A 290 -21.43 -15.10 -6.69
CA MET A 290 -22.40 -16.10 -6.23
C MET A 290 -23.30 -16.53 -7.38
N GLY A 291 -23.79 -17.77 -7.31
CA GLY A 291 -24.78 -18.26 -8.26
C GLY A 291 -26.16 -17.64 -8.00
N GLY A 292 -26.91 -17.39 -9.07
CA GLY A 292 -28.32 -17.02 -8.99
C GLY A 292 -28.62 -15.54 -8.78
N SER A 293 -27.62 -14.66 -8.88
CA SER A 293 -27.86 -13.22 -8.90
C SER A 293 -28.49 -12.79 -10.23
N THR A 294 -29.44 -11.86 -10.18
CA THR A 294 -30.01 -11.20 -11.37
C THR A 294 -29.83 -9.68 -11.38
N THR A 295 -29.38 -9.06 -10.28
CA THR A 295 -29.08 -7.62 -10.12
C THR A 295 -29.80 -6.69 -11.09
N GLY A 296 -31.13 -6.66 -10.98
CA GLY A 296 -32.05 -6.05 -11.94
C GLY A 296 -33.49 -6.57 -11.82
N GLY A 297 -33.87 -7.11 -10.66
CA GLY A 297 -35.24 -7.59 -10.40
C GLY A 297 -35.71 -8.72 -11.34
N GLY A 298 -34.79 -9.43 -11.98
CA GLY A 298 -35.10 -10.51 -12.95
C GLY A 298 -35.38 -10.05 -14.39
N SER A 299 -35.32 -8.74 -14.70
CA SER A 299 -35.51 -8.26 -16.08
C SER A 299 -34.18 -8.08 -16.82
N GLY A 300 -33.95 -8.88 -17.87
CA GLY A 300 -32.90 -8.64 -18.88
C GLY A 300 -31.48 -9.16 -18.56
N LYS A 301 -31.20 -9.62 -17.34
CA LYS A 301 -29.93 -10.27 -16.97
C LYS A 301 -30.15 -11.76 -16.67
N ALA A 302 -29.24 -12.61 -17.12
CA ALA A 302 -29.27 -14.04 -16.82
C ALA A 302 -28.96 -14.30 -15.33
N LEU A 303 -29.28 -15.48 -14.81
CA LEU A 303 -28.78 -15.90 -13.50
C LEU A 303 -27.26 -16.10 -13.58
N THR A 304 -26.52 -15.56 -12.63
CA THR A 304 -25.07 -15.79 -12.57
C THR A 304 -24.75 -17.24 -12.28
N ASP A 305 -23.70 -17.75 -12.91
CA ASP A 305 -23.04 -18.99 -12.50
C ASP A 305 -21.97 -18.66 -11.44
N PRO A 306 -21.80 -19.45 -10.38
CA PRO A 306 -20.80 -19.17 -9.36
C PRO A 306 -19.38 -19.33 -9.94
N HIS A 307 -18.50 -18.37 -9.68
CA HIS A 307 -17.09 -18.40 -10.11
C HIS A 307 -16.24 -17.40 -9.31
N CYS A 308 -14.95 -17.36 -9.62
CA CYS A 308 -14.02 -16.37 -9.10
C CYS A 308 -13.22 -15.75 -10.25
N PHE A 309 -12.71 -14.54 -10.03
CA PHE A 309 -11.94 -13.81 -11.03
C PHE A 309 -10.85 -12.95 -10.36
N PRO A 310 -9.70 -12.72 -11.02
CA PRO A 310 -8.67 -11.82 -10.51
C PRO A 310 -9.18 -10.37 -10.45
N SER A 311 -9.23 -9.77 -9.27
CA SER A 311 -9.74 -8.40 -9.10
C SER A 311 -8.65 -7.35 -8.97
N ILE A 312 -7.52 -7.66 -8.35
CA ILE A 312 -6.42 -6.70 -8.16
C ILE A 312 -5.10 -7.29 -8.61
N ALA A 313 -4.43 -6.56 -9.52
CA ALA A 313 -3.14 -6.91 -10.08
C ALA A 313 -2.10 -5.81 -9.81
N VAL A 314 -0.86 -6.23 -9.55
CA VAL A 314 0.27 -5.32 -9.34
C VAL A 314 1.47 -5.70 -10.19
N TRP A 315 2.34 -4.73 -10.41
CA TRP A 315 3.64 -4.95 -11.03
C TRP A 315 4.70 -4.07 -10.36
N ASP A 316 5.71 -4.69 -9.72
CA ASP A 316 6.77 -3.96 -9.02
C ASP A 316 7.90 -3.55 -9.97
N GLY A 317 7.68 -2.45 -10.69
CA GLY A 317 8.67 -1.87 -11.59
C GLY A 317 9.98 -1.41 -10.92
N ARG A 318 10.03 -1.26 -9.59
CA ARG A 318 11.27 -0.84 -8.90
C ARG A 318 12.39 -1.88 -9.06
N LEU A 319 12.02 -3.17 -9.18
CA LEU A 319 12.95 -4.25 -9.46
C LEU A 319 13.69 -4.06 -10.80
N ALA A 320 13.10 -3.33 -11.75
CA ALA A 320 13.67 -2.95 -13.03
C ALA A 320 14.05 -1.45 -13.11
N ASN A 321 14.10 -0.76 -11.96
CA ASN A 321 14.37 0.67 -11.83
C ASN A 321 13.40 1.59 -12.62
N VAL A 322 12.12 1.21 -12.68
CA VAL A 322 11.02 2.01 -13.28
C VAL A 322 9.82 2.08 -12.33
N GLY A 323 8.74 2.76 -12.76
CA GLY A 323 7.56 3.00 -11.93
C GLY A 323 6.73 1.74 -11.67
N ARG A 324 6.12 1.68 -10.49
CA ARG A 324 5.18 0.62 -10.09
C ARG A 324 3.83 0.80 -10.77
N VAL A 325 3.13 -0.30 -11.03
CA VAL A 325 1.79 -0.28 -11.63
C VAL A 325 0.80 -1.05 -10.75
N VAL A 326 -0.37 -0.46 -10.54
CA VAL A 326 -1.53 -1.09 -9.88
C VAL A 326 -2.71 -1.05 -10.81
N VAL A 327 -3.40 -2.18 -10.97
CA VAL A 327 -4.63 -2.28 -11.75
C VAL A 327 -5.72 -2.93 -10.92
N ASP A 328 -6.90 -2.33 -10.97
CA ASP A 328 -8.11 -2.77 -10.27
C ASP A 328 -9.19 -3.16 -11.30
N SER A 329 -10.02 -4.15 -10.98
CA SER A 329 -11.09 -4.66 -11.86
C SER A 329 -12.12 -3.57 -12.14
N THR A 330 -12.44 -2.75 -11.13
CA THR A 330 -13.54 -1.79 -11.20
C THR A 330 -13.21 -0.45 -10.52
N TRP A 331 -13.73 0.66 -11.05
CA TRP A 331 -13.74 1.95 -10.32
C TRP A 331 -14.81 1.99 -9.22
N HIS A 332 -15.71 1.01 -9.15
CA HIS A 332 -16.71 0.90 -8.09
C HIS A 332 -16.10 0.71 -6.69
N HIS A 333 -14.85 0.26 -6.60
CA HIS A 333 -14.11 0.25 -5.34
C HIS A 333 -13.79 1.66 -4.78
N PHE A 334 -14.04 2.74 -5.55
CA PHE A 334 -13.56 4.09 -5.24
C PHE A 334 -14.63 5.20 -5.30
N VAL A 335 -15.77 4.96 -5.96
CA VAL A 335 -16.78 6.01 -6.16
C VAL A 335 -17.74 6.12 -4.97
N ASN A 336 -18.29 7.32 -4.79
CA ASN A 336 -19.10 7.66 -3.63
C ASN A 336 -20.31 6.75 -3.44
N VAL A 337 -21.02 6.33 -4.49
CA VAL A 337 -22.22 5.48 -4.33
C VAL A 337 -21.92 4.18 -3.60
N ASN A 338 -20.77 3.56 -3.85
CA ASN A 338 -20.35 2.34 -3.17
C ASN A 338 -19.72 2.61 -1.80
N LEU A 339 -19.14 3.80 -1.59
CA LEU A 339 -18.47 4.13 -0.33
C LEU A 339 -19.40 4.71 0.73
N ASN A 340 -20.30 5.63 0.34
CA ASN A 340 -21.16 6.40 1.24
C ASN A 340 -22.64 6.41 0.81
N GLY A 341 -23.01 5.60 -0.20
CA GLY A 341 -24.41 5.39 -0.57
C GLY A 341 -25.05 6.55 -1.36
N VAL A 342 -24.28 7.57 -1.76
CA VAL A 342 -24.87 8.75 -2.42
C VAL A 342 -25.54 8.38 -3.75
N GLY A 343 -26.74 8.94 -3.97
CA GLY A 343 -27.52 8.71 -5.20
C GLY A 343 -28.59 7.63 -5.10
N SER A 344 -28.53 6.78 -4.08
CA SER A 344 -29.44 5.66 -3.80
C SER A 344 -30.93 6.01 -3.61
N GLN A 345 -31.28 7.29 -3.70
CA GLN A 345 -32.65 7.83 -3.64
C GLN A 345 -33.19 8.28 -5.01
N GLY A 346 -32.64 7.81 -6.15
CA GLY A 346 -33.30 7.93 -7.46
C GLY A 346 -32.49 8.45 -8.66
N GLY A 347 -31.15 8.40 -8.69
CA GLY A 347 -30.35 8.76 -9.89
C GLY A 347 -29.62 7.59 -10.57
N MET A 348 -29.58 7.49 -11.90
CA MET A 348 -28.97 6.37 -12.68
C MET A 348 -29.75 5.03 -12.64
N GLY A 349 -31.07 5.06 -12.88
CA GLY A 349 -31.86 3.84 -13.11
C GLY A 349 -32.39 3.16 -11.85
N PHE A 350 -32.16 3.74 -10.67
CA PHE A 350 -32.69 3.29 -9.38
C PHE A 350 -34.22 3.30 -9.37
N THR A 351 -34.83 2.21 -8.89
CA THR A 351 -36.29 2.11 -8.83
C THR A 351 -36.81 2.60 -7.47
N PRO A 352 -37.91 3.39 -7.40
CA PRO A 352 -38.47 3.88 -6.13
C PRO A 352 -38.88 2.78 -5.13
N ASN A 353 -38.93 1.52 -5.60
CA ASN A 353 -39.35 0.34 -4.88
C ASN A 353 -38.20 -0.64 -4.58
N ASP A 354 -36.93 -0.30 -4.88
CA ASP A 354 -35.77 -1.06 -4.41
C ASP A 354 -35.70 -1.00 -2.89
N ARG A 355 -36.06 -2.09 -2.20
CA ARG A 355 -35.93 -2.19 -0.74
C ARG A 355 -35.56 -3.60 -0.34
N PRO A 356 -34.46 -3.72 0.42
CA PRO A 356 -34.66 -3.61 1.86
C PRO A 356 -33.57 -2.87 2.65
N GLY A 357 -33.86 -1.60 3.01
CA GLY A 357 -33.45 -0.97 4.28
C GLY A 357 -32.12 -0.19 4.31
N GLN A 358 -32.17 1.11 4.00
CA GLN A 358 -31.16 2.15 4.32
C GLN A 358 -29.82 2.04 3.56
N GLN A 359 -29.75 2.58 2.34
CA GLN A 359 -28.50 2.78 1.60
C GLN A 359 -27.61 3.85 2.26
N SER A 360 -26.86 3.47 3.29
CA SER A 360 -25.94 4.34 4.04
C SER A 360 -24.53 4.40 3.44
N GLY A 361 -24.26 3.58 2.42
CA GLY A 361 -22.91 3.14 2.10
C GLY A 361 -22.31 2.26 3.19
N LEU A 362 -21.03 1.96 3.04
CA LEU A 362 -20.25 1.12 3.95
C LEU A 362 -20.37 1.58 5.39
N ALA A 363 -20.40 0.62 6.32
CA ALA A 363 -20.21 0.94 7.73
C ALA A 363 -18.85 1.63 7.93
N THR A 364 -18.77 2.57 8.88
CA THR A 364 -17.52 3.32 9.17
C THR A 364 -16.30 2.42 9.38
N ALA A 365 -16.49 1.26 10.01
CA ALA A 365 -15.42 0.29 10.24
C ALA A 365 -14.88 -0.29 8.91
N ASP A 366 -15.78 -0.69 8.00
CA ASP A 366 -15.42 -1.23 6.69
C ASP A 366 -14.84 -0.15 5.76
N PHE A 367 -15.41 1.05 5.79
CA PHE A 367 -14.84 2.19 5.08
C PHE A 367 -13.42 2.51 5.56
N ASN A 368 -13.13 2.43 6.86
CA ASN A 368 -11.77 2.62 7.36
C ASN A 368 -10.80 1.56 6.84
N ILE A 369 -11.24 0.32 6.69
CA ILE A 369 -10.46 -0.77 6.10
C ILE A 369 -10.17 -0.46 4.62
N ILE A 370 -11.19 -0.09 3.84
CA ILE A 370 -11.05 0.23 2.42
C ILE A 370 -10.25 1.51 2.18
N ARG A 371 -10.39 2.52 3.05
CA ARG A 371 -9.56 3.73 3.00
C ARG A 371 -8.09 3.39 3.21
N GLN A 372 -7.75 2.40 4.05
CA GLN A 372 -6.38 1.93 4.18
C GLN A 372 -5.82 1.37 2.87
N TYR A 373 -6.63 0.69 2.05
CA TYR A 373 -6.21 0.23 0.71
C TYR A 373 -5.80 1.41 -0.18
N PHE A 374 -6.59 2.50 -0.22
CA PHE A 374 -6.23 3.71 -0.97
C PHE A 374 -4.92 4.32 -0.48
N MET A 375 -4.76 4.38 0.84
CA MET A 375 -3.54 4.89 1.47
C MET A 375 -2.32 4.03 1.12
N ASN A 376 -2.47 2.71 1.15
CA ASN A 376 -1.40 1.77 0.82
C ASN A 376 -0.96 1.87 -0.64
N ILE A 377 -1.90 2.01 -1.59
CA ILE A 377 -1.56 2.23 -3.01
C ILE A 377 -0.70 3.50 -3.15
N SER A 378 -1.12 4.61 -2.54
CA SER A 378 -0.37 5.87 -2.59
C SER A 378 1.05 5.72 -2.05
N LEU A 379 1.22 5.08 -0.89
CA LEU A 379 2.54 4.88 -0.30
C LEU A 379 3.41 3.94 -1.15
N TRP A 380 2.86 2.83 -1.61
CA TRP A 380 3.58 1.81 -2.38
C TRP A 380 4.00 2.30 -3.77
N MET A 381 3.12 3.04 -4.45
CA MET A 381 3.30 3.49 -5.83
C MET A 381 4.18 4.75 -5.95
N SER A 382 4.41 5.46 -4.85
CA SER A 382 5.25 6.67 -4.81
C SER A 382 6.65 6.44 -5.40
N ARG A 383 7.19 7.46 -6.07
CA ARG A 383 8.57 7.44 -6.60
C ARG A 383 9.58 7.13 -5.50
N ARG A 384 10.67 6.44 -5.88
CA ARG A 384 11.78 6.10 -4.98
C ARG A 384 12.35 7.33 -4.25
N LYS A 385 12.42 8.49 -4.91
CA LYS A 385 12.88 9.76 -4.29
C LYS A 385 11.98 10.21 -3.11
N SER A 386 10.66 10.12 -3.27
CA SER A 386 9.69 10.54 -2.27
C SER A 386 9.68 9.56 -1.10
N TRP A 387 9.81 8.28 -1.41
CA TRP A 387 10.00 7.22 -0.43
C TRP A 387 11.27 7.41 0.43
N LEU A 388 12.42 7.70 -0.20
CA LEU A 388 13.67 7.99 0.51
C LEU A 388 13.58 9.25 1.37
N CYS A 389 12.90 10.29 0.88
CA CYS A 389 12.62 11.48 1.68
C CYS A 389 11.81 11.11 2.93
N TRP A 390 10.74 10.33 2.78
CA TRP A 390 9.87 9.96 3.90
C TRP A 390 10.60 9.10 4.95
N ARG A 391 11.46 8.19 4.49
CA ARG A 391 12.24 7.25 5.31
C ARG A 391 13.02 7.94 6.44
N ARG A 392 13.71 9.05 6.17
CA ARG A 392 14.51 9.74 7.19
C ARG A 392 13.67 10.25 8.36
N PHE A 393 12.44 10.67 8.10
CA PHE A 393 11.53 11.14 9.14
C PHE A 393 11.03 9.98 10.00
N LEU A 394 10.71 8.83 9.39
CA LEU A 394 10.32 7.63 10.13
C LEU A 394 11.45 7.14 11.04
N TRP A 395 12.71 7.18 10.60
CA TRP A 395 13.85 6.84 11.46
C TRP A 395 14.02 7.76 12.65
N ILE A 396 13.91 9.07 12.43
CA ILE A 396 13.98 10.04 13.53
C ILE A 396 12.82 9.87 14.50
N GLU A 397 11.60 9.69 13.99
CA GLU A 397 10.43 9.51 14.82
C GLU A 397 10.53 8.23 15.65
N LEU A 398 10.95 7.12 15.05
CA LEU A 398 11.21 5.89 15.81
C LEU A 398 12.29 6.10 16.87
N LEU A 399 13.41 6.73 16.52
CA LEU A 399 14.47 6.98 17.49
C LEU A 399 13.99 7.83 18.68
N ARG A 400 13.19 8.87 18.43
CA ARG A 400 12.83 9.87 19.44
C ARG A 400 11.54 9.56 20.21
N ASP A 401 10.57 8.93 19.56
CA ASP A 401 9.21 8.84 20.10
C ASP A 401 8.87 7.42 20.60
N SER A 402 9.70 6.43 20.31
CA SER A 402 9.33 5.01 20.51
C SER A 402 10.08 4.27 21.61
N GLN A 403 11.09 4.89 22.24
CA GLN A 403 11.94 4.29 23.29
C GLN A 403 12.59 2.96 22.88
N LEU A 404 12.80 2.71 21.58
CA LEU A 404 13.24 1.41 21.08
C LEU A 404 14.59 0.95 21.66
N ILE A 405 15.47 1.89 21.99
CA ILE A 405 16.80 1.60 22.54
C ILE A 405 16.67 1.28 24.03
N GLU A 406 15.94 2.10 24.77
CA GLU A 406 15.75 1.98 26.22
C GLU A 406 14.92 0.75 26.58
N ALA A 407 13.99 0.35 25.72
CA ALA A 407 13.23 -0.88 25.88
C ALA A 407 14.08 -2.14 25.65
N SER A 408 15.12 -2.05 24.79
CA SER A 408 15.91 -3.20 24.35
C SER A 408 17.25 -3.35 25.09
N LEU A 409 17.82 -2.28 25.66
CA LEU A 409 19.15 -2.30 26.28
C LEU A 409 19.10 -2.18 27.80
N ASN A 410 19.91 -3.01 28.46
CA ASN A 410 20.26 -2.84 29.88
C ASN A 410 21.23 -1.68 30.11
N ASN A 411 21.86 -1.12 29.09
CA ASN A 411 22.66 0.09 29.22
C ASN A 411 22.47 0.96 27.97
N PRO A 412 21.46 1.86 27.96
CA PRO A 412 21.10 2.61 26.77
C PRO A 412 22.19 3.55 26.23
N VAL A 413 23.25 3.83 27.00
CA VAL A 413 24.39 4.66 26.58
C VAL A 413 25.60 3.87 26.09
N GLU A 414 25.52 2.54 26.08
CA GLU A 414 26.60 1.68 25.62
C GLU A 414 26.88 1.89 24.13
N LYS A 415 28.14 2.11 23.76
CA LYS A 415 28.56 2.38 22.37
C LYS A 415 28.30 1.19 21.45
N LEU A 416 28.01 1.47 20.18
CA LEU A 416 27.72 0.47 19.14
C LEU A 416 28.64 -0.75 19.15
N GLU A 417 29.96 -0.53 19.25
CA GLU A 417 30.96 -1.59 19.19
C GLU A 417 30.91 -2.61 20.35
N ASN A 418 30.26 -2.25 21.46
CA ASN A 418 30.18 -3.07 22.67
C ASN A 418 28.82 -3.77 22.83
N ILE A 419 27.80 -3.36 22.07
CA ILE A 419 26.46 -3.95 22.16
C ILE A 419 26.45 -5.34 21.50
N SER A 420 25.80 -6.31 22.14
CA SER A 420 25.67 -7.65 21.60
C SER A 420 24.80 -7.69 20.34
N LEU A 421 25.04 -8.67 19.44
CA LEU A 421 24.22 -8.83 18.24
C LEU A 421 22.75 -9.16 18.57
N ALA A 422 22.51 -9.85 19.69
CA ALA A 422 21.17 -10.18 20.17
C ALA A 422 20.42 -8.91 20.58
N ASP A 423 21.07 -8.00 21.29
CA ASP A 423 20.47 -6.73 21.71
C ASP A 423 20.21 -5.81 20.50
N LEU A 424 21.15 -5.74 19.55
CA LEU A 424 20.93 -5.06 18.27
C LEU A 424 19.75 -5.67 17.49
N SER A 425 19.64 -6.99 17.47
CA SER A 425 18.49 -7.67 16.84
C SER A 425 17.19 -7.36 17.57
N SER A 426 17.19 -7.25 18.90
CA SER A 426 16.00 -6.86 19.67
C SER A 426 15.53 -5.46 19.29
N ILE A 427 16.46 -4.51 19.16
CA ILE A 427 16.17 -3.15 18.71
C ILE A 427 15.53 -3.15 17.32
N GLY A 428 16.11 -3.87 16.36
CA GLY A 428 15.60 -3.94 14.99
C GLY A 428 14.22 -4.61 14.89
N SER A 429 13.99 -5.67 15.66
CA SER A 429 12.69 -6.35 15.75
C SER A 429 11.61 -5.43 16.34
N LEU A 430 11.93 -4.70 17.42
CA LEU A 430 11.01 -3.78 18.06
C LEU A 430 10.67 -2.60 17.12
N ALA A 431 11.65 -2.10 16.35
CA ALA A 431 11.39 -1.09 15.33
C ALA A 431 10.39 -1.56 14.26
N GLU A 432 10.47 -2.82 13.81
CA GLU A 432 9.49 -3.38 12.89
C GLU A 432 8.09 -3.49 13.51
N GLU A 433 8.00 -3.93 14.78
CA GLU A 433 6.72 -4.05 15.50
C GLU A 433 6.02 -2.69 15.62
N ILE A 434 6.76 -1.66 16.01
CA ILE A 434 6.23 -0.29 16.16
C ILE A 434 5.78 0.26 14.80
N LEU A 435 6.58 0.05 13.75
CA LEU A 435 6.20 0.42 12.38
C LEU A 435 4.96 -0.33 11.89
N SER A 436 4.84 -1.62 12.22
CA SER A 436 3.70 -2.46 11.83
C SER A 436 2.40 -1.95 12.44
N SER A 437 2.45 -1.50 13.69
CA SER A 437 1.31 -0.89 14.38
C SER A 437 0.90 0.45 13.74
N LYS A 438 1.88 1.29 13.41
CA LYS A 438 1.68 2.64 12.88
C LYS A 438 1.27 2.69 11.41
N LEU A 439 1.87 1.84 10.58
CA LEU A 439 1.60 1.74 9.15
C LEU A 439 0.72 0.51 8.89
N ASN A 440 1.37 -0.61 8.60
CA ASN A 440 0.82 -1.96 8.55
C ASN A 440 1.99 -2.96 8.51
N PRO A 441 1.78 -4.24 8.84
CA PRO A 441 2.86 -5.23 8.91
C PRO A 441 3.66 -5.39 7.62
N SER A 442 2.98 -5.42 6.47
CA SER A 442 3.66 -5.70 5.19
C SER A 442 4.49 -4.52 4.71
N LEU A 443 3.99 -3.29 4.87
CA LEU A 443 4.72 -2.08 4.51
C LEU A 443 5.90 -1.84 5.45
N ALA A 444 5.76 -2.13 6.75
CA ALA A 444 6.86 -2.07 7.72
C ALA A 444 7.99 -3.03 7.31
N ARG A 445 7.64 -4.27 6.97
CA ARG A 445 8.59 -5.28 6.52
C ARG A 445 9.25 -4.90 5.19
N GLU A 446 8.48 -4.45 4.20
CA GLU A 446 9.03 -3.95 2.92
C GLU A 446 10.00 -2.78 3.18
N PHE A 447 9.65 -1.87 4.08
CA PHE A 447 10.47 -0.72 4.43
C PHE A 447 11.83 -1.09 5.04
N LEU A 448 11.88 -2.10 5.92
CA LEU A 448 13.14 -2.62 6.48
C LEU A 448 13.97 -3.32 5.40
N VAL A 449 13.36 -4.20 4.61
CA VAL A 449 14.04 -4.97 3.55
C VAL A 449 14.62 -4.03 2.48
N GLU A 450 13.85 -3.05 2.01
CA GLU A 450 14.31 -2.03 1.05
C GLU A 450 15.41 -1.12 1.64
N SER A 451 15.52 -1.01 2.96
CA SER A 451 16.62 -0.29 3.60
C SER A 451 17.91 -1.08 3.52
N LEU A 452 17.84 -2.42 3.63
CA LEU A 452 19.01 -3.28 3.49
C LEU A 452 19.56 -3.32 2.06
N GLU A 453 18.76 -2.98 1.05
CA GLU A 453 19.21 -2.94 -0.36
C GLU A 453 20.45 -2.05 -0.58
N THR A 454 20.58 -0.95 0.17
CA THR A 454 21.73 -0.03 0.06
C THR A 454 23.02 -0.64 0.61
N THR A 455 22.90 -1.60 1.53
CA THR A 455 24.02 -2.30 2.17
C THR A 455 24.34 -3.60 1.45
N ASN A 456 23.32 -4.44 1.21
CA ASN A 456 23.47 -5.71 0.52
C ASN A 456 22.20 -6.05 -0.30
N PRO A 457 22.18 -5.78 -1.61
CA PRO A 457 21.01 -6.03 -2.46
C PRO A 457 20.68 -7.53 -2.60
N ASN A 458 21.68 -8.41 -2.47
CA ASN A 458 21.45 -9.86 -2.60
C ASN A 458 20.68 -10.41 -1.39
N VAL A 459 21.08 -10.04 -0.17
CA VAL A 459 20.38 -10.45 1.06
C VAL A 459 19.01 -9.82 1.15
N ALA A 460 18.88 -8.52 0.82
CA ALA A 460 17.58 -7.86 0.73
C ALA A 460 16.65 -8.58 -0.27
N SER A 461 17.18 -8.99 -1.42
CA SER A 461 16.42 -9.78 -2.40
C SER A 461 16.00 -11.16 -1.88
N MET A 462 16.75 -11.78 -0.96
CA MET A 462 16.35 -13.07 -0.36
C MET A 462 15.24 -12.88 0.68
N LEU A 463 15.25 -11.75 1.39
CA LEU A 463 14.26 -11.38 2.41
C LEU A 463 12.95 -10.81 1.82
N ASN A 464 12.99 -10.29 0.59
CA ASN A 464 11.81 -9.76 -0.08
C ASN A 464 10.86 -10.90 -0.49
N VAL A 465 9.83 -11.15 0.32
CA VAL A 465 8.85 -12.21 0.08
C VAL A 465 7.86 -11.89 -1.05
N TRP A 466 7.71 -10.62 -1.41
CA TRP A 466 6.86 -10.16 -2.52
C TRP A 466 7.61 -10.12 -3.84
N LYS A 467 8.94 -10.30 -3.83
CA LYS A 467 9.70 -10.46 -5.05
C LYS A 467 9.27 -11.77 -5.71
N PRO A 468 8.77 -11.73 -6.96
CA PRO A 468 8.38 -12.94 -7.66
C PRO A 468 9.57 -13.88 -7.86
N LYS A 469 9.39 -15.14 -7.52
CA LYS A 469 10.39 -16.20 -7.70
C LYS A 469 10.11 -16.98 -8.98
N SER A 470 11.16 -17.42 -9.68
CA SER A 470 11.00 -18.33 -10.82
C SER A 470 10.39 -19.67 -10.37
N LYS A 471 9.75 -20.41 -11.29
CA LYS A 471 9.19 -21.75 -10.99
C LYS A 471 10.24 -22.73 -10.45
N GLU A 472 11.51 -22.56 -10.80
CA GLU A 472 12.62 -23.40 -10.30
C GLU A 472 13.01 -23.03 -8.86
N GLN A 473 12.98 -21.75 -8.51
CA GLN A 473 13.23 -21.27 -7.14
C GLN A 473 12.13 -21.68 -6.15
N GLN A 474 10.93 -22.05 -6.63
CA GLN A 474 9.82 -22.53 -5.80
C GLN A 474 9.96 -24.00 -5.37
N LYS A 475 10.88 -24.79 -5.97
CA LYS A 475 11.07 -26.21 -5.66
C LYS A 475 11.90 -26.49 -4.41
N GLY A 476 12.59 -25.48 -3.85
CA GLY A 476 13.44 -25.61 -2.67
C GLY A 476 12.65 -25.61 -1.36
N TYR A 477 13.12 -26.37 -0.37
CA TYR A 477 12.57 -26.45 0.99
C TYR A 477 12.35 -25.04 1.57
N TYR A 478 11.15 -24.75 2.05
CA TYR A 478 10.67 -23.40 2.35
C TYR A 478 11.25 -22.79 3.65
N GLN A 479 11.94 -23.60 4.46
CA GLN A 479 12.57 -23.17 5.70
C GLN A 479 14.10 -23.30 5.58
N PRO A 480 14.82 -22.24 5.18
CA PRO A 480 16.27 -22.28 5.22
C PRO A 480 16.74 -22.50 6.66
N TRP A 481 17.79 -23.30 6.84
CA TRP A 481 18.46 -23.46 8.14
C TRP A 481 19.00 -22.14 8.71
N LEU A 482 19.15 -21.12 7.86
CA LEU A 482 19.64 -19.80 8.18
C LEU A 482 18.47 -18.83 8.30
N ASN A 483 18.23 -18.33 9.51
CA ASN A 483 17.30 -17.23 9.74
C ASN A 483 17.97 -15.90 9.37
N LEU A 484 17.63 -15.37 8.19
CA LEU A 484 18.14 -14.09 7.70
C LEU A 484 17.53 -12.88 8.42
N ASP A 485 16.45 -13.05 9.19
CA ASP A 485 15.84 -11.96 9.96
C ASP A 485 16.77 -11.43 11.04
N LEU A 486 17.59 -12.29 11.65
CA LEU A 486 18.61 -11.86 12.61
C LEU A 486 19.59 -10.87 11.97
N ILE A 487 20.03 -11.13 10.74
CA ILE A 487 20.93 -10.22 10.00
C ILE A 487 20.20 -8.89 9.72
N LEU A 488 18.94 -8.95 9.26
CA LEU A 488 18.15 -7.77 9.00
C LEU A 488 18.00 -6.91 10.26
N TYR A 489 17.52 -7.49 11.36
CA TYR A 489 17.26 -6.77 12.59
C TYR A 489 18.52 -6.27 13.27
N THR A 490 19.60 -7.05 13.32
CA THR A 490 20.89 -6.57 13.84
C THR A 490 21.41 -5.39 13.01
N SER A 491 21.25 -5.41 11.69
CA SER A 491 21.61 -4.27 10.83
C SER A 491 20.76 -3.04 11.16
N ILE A 492 19.43 -3.18 11.23
CA ILE A 492 18.53 -2.07 11.56
C ILE A 492 18.82 -1.50 12.96
N GLY A 493 19.01 -2.36 13.96
CA GLY A 493 19.36 -1.95 15.32
C GLY A 493 20.67 -1.19 15.38
N ALA A 494 21.71 -1.66 14.67
CA ALA A 494 22.97 -0.94 14.56
C ALA A 494 22.80 0.44 13.88
N GLY A 495 21.89 0.56 12.91
CA GLY A 495 21.49 1.83 12.31
C GLY A 495 20.92 2.82 13.34
N PHE A 496 20.02 2.37 14.21
CA PHE A 496 19.45 3.21 15.28
C PHE A 496 20.50 3.64 16.30
N ILE A 497 21.36 2.73 16.69
CA ILE A 497 22.46 3.04 17.61
C ILE A 497 23.43 4.06 16.99
N ALA A 498 23.73 3.95 15.69
CA ALA A 498 24.56 4.95 15.01
C ALA A 498 23.90 6.34 14.98
N LEU A 499 22.57 6.41 14.81
CA LEU A 499 21.84 7.68 14.92
C LEU A 499 21.87 8.24 16.35
N ARG A 500 21.71 7.39 17.36
CA ARG A 500 21.82 7.79 18.77
C ARG A 500 23.21 8.38 19.08
N ASP A 501 24.27 7.73 18.59
CA ASP A 501 25.65 8.10 18.88
C ASP A 501 26.12 9.37 18.14
N ASP A 502 25.44 9.74 17.04
CA ASP A 502 25.70 11.00 16.36
C ASP A 502 25.06 12.18 17.12
N LYS A 503 25.91 13.01 17.73
CA LYS A 503 25.51 14.19 18.51
C LYS A 503 24.66 15.21 17.74
N SER A 504 24.80 15.29 16.41
CA SER A 504 23.96 16.18 15.59
C SER A 504 22.53 15.66 15.44
N ILE A 505 22.34 14.34 15.59
CA ILE A 505 21.03 13.70 15.53
C ILE A 505 20.41 13.54 16.91
N SER A 506 21.18 13.17 17.94
CA SER A 506 20.68 12.99 19.31
C SER A 506 20.56 14.27 20.13
N GLY A 507 21.06 15.41 19.63
CA GLY A 507 20.89 16.71 20.28
C GLY A 507 19.44 17.19 20.35
N GLU A 508 19.13 18.12 21.27
CA GLU A 508 17.76 18.65 21.44
C GLU A 508 17.23 19.37 20.19
N GLU A 509 18.12 20.04 19.46
CA GLU A 509 17.82 20.73 18.22
C GLU A 509 18.37 19.96 17.03
N LEU A 510 17.47 19.49 16.17
CA LEU A 510 17.80 18.89 14.88
C LEU A 510 17.55 19.99 13.84
N ASN A 511 18.40 20.13 12.81
CA ASN A 511 18.18 21.05 11.68
C ASN A 511 18.02 20.29 10.34
N GLU A 512 17.70 21.00 9.24
CA GLU A 512 17.47 20.36 7.93
C GLU A 512 18.73 19.68 7.36
N LYS A 513 19.93 20.24 7.60
CA LYS A 513 21.19 19.60 7.17
C LYS A 513 21.47 18.32 7.94
N ASP A 514 21.06 18.26 9.21
CA ASP A 514 21.18 17.05 10.04
C ASP A 514 20.24 15.96 9.52
N LEU A 515 19.00 16.31 9.10
CA LEU A 515 18.08 15.38 8.46
C LEU A 515 18.63 14.77 7.17
N ASP A 516 19.35 15.55 6.37
CA ASP A 516 19.98 15.06 5.13
C ASP A 516 21.04 13.98 5.43
N ARG A 517 21.66 14.04 6.61
CA ARG A 517 22.67 13.07 7.08
C ARG A 517 22.08 11.83 7.72
N VAL A 518 20.81 11.83 8.14
CA VAL A 518 20.15 10.67 8.80
C VAL A 518 20.29 9.40 7.98
N THR A 519 20.00 9.47 6.67
CA THR A 519 20.07 8.28 5.80
C THR A 519 21.51 7.77 5.71
N GLU A 520 22.49 8.66 5.63
CA GLU A 520 23.91 8.30 5.56
C GLU A 520 24.38 7.64 6.86
N ILE A 521 24.09 8.25 8.01
CA ILE A 521 24.49 7.74 9.34
C ILE A 521 23.83 6.39 9.61
N PHE A 522 22.52 6.29 9.38
CA PHE A 522 21.77 5.05 9.56
C PHE A 522 22.33 3.93 8.67
N THR A 523 22.62 4.23 7.40
CA THR A 523 23.19 3.24 6.46
C THR A 523 24.59 2.78 6.91
N LYS A 524 25.43 3.68 7.44
CA LYS A 524 26.74 3.30 8.01
C LYS A 524 26.60 2.38 9.21
N GLY A 525 25.68 2.68 10.13
CA GLY A 525 25.36 1.80 11.26
C GLY A 525 24.84 0.45 10.81
N MET A 526 23.94 0.43 9.82
CA MET A 526 23.45 -0.80 9.21
C MET A 526 24.55 -1.67 8.61
N ALA A 527 25.49 -1.07 7.87
CA ALA A 527 26.62 -1.80 7.30
C ALA A 527 27.47 -2.45 8.39
N PHE A 528 27.74 -1.74 9.49
CA PHE A 528 28.43 -2.31 10.65
C PHE A 528 27.69 -3.52 11.23
N GLY A 529 26.38 -3.40 11.48
CA GLY A 529 25.56 -4.50 12.01
C GLY A 529 25.51 -5.70 11.06
N PHE A 530 25.43 -5.45 9.75
CA PHE A 530 25.48 -6.48 8.72
C PHE A 530 26.81 -7.24 8.76
N ASP A 531 27.94 -6.52 8.70
CA ASP A 531 29.28 -7.13 8.67
C ASP A 531 29.52 -7.98 9.93
N LYS A 532 29.14 -7.48 11.11
CA LYS A 532 29.25 -8.23 12.37
C LYS A 532 28.37 -9.48 12.39
N SER A 533 27.18 -9.41 11.78
CA SER A 533 26.29 -10.57 11.66
C SER A 533 26.90 -11.65 10.73
N ILE A 534 27.52 -11.24 9.62
CA ILE A 534 28.19 -12.16 8.69
C ILE A 534 29.43 -12.79 9.34
N GLU A 535 30.24 -12.02 10.08
CA GLU A 535 31.37 -12.53 10.85
C GLU A 535 30.93 -13.60 11.86
N ASN A 536 29.88 -13.31 12.63
CA ASN A 536 29.33 -14.24 13.62
C ASN A 536 28.78 -15.51 12.95
N LEU A 537 28.03 -15.35 11.86
CA LEU A 537 27.49 -16.47 11.10
C LEU A 537 28.61 -17.37 10.55
N SER A 538 29.66 -16.77 9.99
CA SER A 538 30.83 -17.50 9.47
C SER A 538 31.52 -18.31 10.57
N SER A 539 31.65 -17.74 11.76
CA SER A 539 32.19 -18.44 12.95
C SER A 539 31.30 -19.63 13.35
N ASN A 540 29.99 -19.42 13.46
CA ASN A 540 29.03 -20.46 13.83
C ASN A 540 29.01 -21.61 12.82
N LEU A 541 29.07 -21.31 11.53
CA LEU A 541 29.13 -22.32 10.47
C LEU A 541 30.43 -23.15 10.53
N LYS A 542 31.57 -22.52 10.84
CA LYS A 542 32.84 -23.26 11.03
C LYS A 542 32.77 -24.21 12.22
N ASN A 543 32.23 -23.74 13.35
CA ASN A 543 32.05 -24.56 14.56
C ASN A 543 31.08 -25.71 14.32
N PHE A 544 29.96 -25.45 13.65
CA PHE A 544 29.01 -26.49 13.25
C PHE A 544 29.66 -27.51 12.29
N ALA A 545 30.43 -27.05 11.30
CA ALA A 545 31.10 -27.93 10.36
C ALA A 545 32.15 -28.82 11.05
N SER A 546 32.87 -28.32 12.06
CA SER A 546 33.78 -29.16 12.86
C SER A 546 33.04 -30.25 13.64
N GLU A 547 31.89 -29.91 14.24
CA GLU A 547 31.06 -30.89 14.96
C GLU A 547 30.43 -31.92 14.02
N ALA A 548 29.93 -31.49 12.86
CA ALA A 548 29.35 -32.39 11.87
C ALA A 548 30.38 -33.42 11.36
N ARG A 549 31.64 -33.01 11.18
CA ARG A 549 32.75 -33.90 10.80
C ARG A 549 33.13 -34.93 11.87
N LEU A 550 32.75 -34.72 13.13
CA LEU A 550 32.99 -35.70 14.21
C LEU A 550 31.89 -36.77 14.26
N LYS A 551 30.74 -36.54 13.60
CA LYS A 551 29.55 -37.40 13.68
C LYS A 551 29.16 -38.05 12.35
N LEU A 552 29.71 -37.58 11.24
CA LEU A 552 29.63 -38.16 9.90
C LEU A 552 30.98 -38.77 9.54
#